data_AF-Q0GAR6-F1
#
_entry.id   AF-Q0GAR6-F1
#
_cell.length_a   1.000
_cell.length_b   1.000
_cell.length_c   1.000
_cell.angle_alpha   90.00
_cell.angle_beta   90.00
_cell.angle_gamma   90.00
#
_symmetry.space_group_name_H-M   'P 1'
#
loop_
_entity.id
_entity.type
_entity.pdbx_description
1 polymer ?
#
loop_
_entity_poly.entity_id
_entity_poly.type
_entity_poly.pdbx_seq_one_letter_code
_entity_poly.pdbx_strand_id
1 'polypeptide(L)'
;MRTTALLILLVVLVSTGEALQCNIMDGGTEACPPGEEVACMYLKYEEEGFRACGPQELCAEVEGSFTPAESEHATLKCCTEDLCN
;
A
#
# COMPACT_ATOMS: atom_id res chain seq x y z
N MET A 1 23.20 -18.74 -30.17
CA MET A 1 23.13 -17.26 -30.10
C MET A 1 21.71 -16.69 -29.97
N ARG A 2 20.64 -17.50 -29.89
CA ARG A 2 19.25 -16.99 -29.75
C ARG A 2 18.77 -16.83 -28.30
N THR A 3 19.43 -17.47 -27.33
CA THR A 3 19.00 -17.52 -25.92
C THR A 3 19.38 -16.27 -25.12
N THR A 4 20.45 -15.58 -25.52
CA THR A 4 20.93 -14.37 -24.83
C THR A 4 19.96 -13.20 -24.93
N ALA A 5 19.23 -13.05 -26.03
CA ALA A 5 18.25 -11.98 -26.20
C ALA A 5 17.01 -12.14 -25.30
N LEU A 6 16.56 -13.37 -25.06
CA LEU A 6 15.43 -13.69 -24.18
C LEU A 6 15.75 -13.42 -22.70
N LEU A 7 16.98 -13.73 -22.29
CA LEU A 7 17.44 -13.46 -20.92
C LEU A 7 17.47 -11.97 -20.62
N ILE A 8 17.90 -11.13 -21.57
CA ILE A 8 17.96 -9.68 -21.38
C ILE A 8 16.54 -9.09 -21.23
N LEU A 9 15.56 -9.56 -22.01
CA LEU A 9 14.15 -9.13 -21.89
C LEU A 9 13.52 -9.50 -20.54
N LEU A 10 13.83 -10.68 -20.00
CA LEU A 10 13.34 -11.11 -18.68
C LEU A 10 13.91 -10.26 -17.54
N VAL A 11 15.18 -9.86 -17.63
CA VAL A 11 15.83 -9.00 -16.62
C VAL A 11 15.19 -7.61 -16.59
N VAL A 12 14.81 -7.05 -17.75
CA VAL A 12 14.17 -5.73 -17.81
C VAL A 12 12.76 -5.74 -17.22
N LEU A 13 11.99 -6.82 -17.43
CA LEU A 13 10.63 -6.96 -16.87
C LEU A 13 10.63 -7.13 -15.34
N VAL A 14 11.61 -7.83 -14.78
CA VAL A 14 11.74 -8.01 -13.32
C VAL A 14 12.27 -6.76 -12.62
N SER A 15 13.01 -5.90 -13.32
CA SER A 15 13.56 -4.65 -12.74
C SER A 15 12.59 -3.47 -12.76
N THR A 16 11.49 -3.52 -13.51
CA THR A 16 10.37 -2.58 -13.33
C THR A 16 9.39 -3.19 -12.35
N GLY A 17 9.74 -3.20 -11.05
CA GLY A 17 8.77 -3.54 -10.02
C GLY A 17 7.53 -2.68 -10.22
N GLU A 18 6.39 -3.32 -10.47
CA GLU A 18 5.13 -2.60 -10.65
C GLU A 18 4.86 -1.83 -9.35
N ALA A 19 4.54 -0.53 -9.48
CA ALA A 19 4.23 0.29 -8.33
C ALA A 19 2.94 -0.23 -7.68
N LEU A 20 2.97 -0.47 -6.37
CA LEU A 20 1.82 -0.92 -5.59
C LEU A 20 0.60 -0.03 -5.87
N GLN A 21 -0.52 -0.61 -6.24
CA GLN A 21 -1.79 0.10 -6.42
C GLN A 21 -2.59 0.05 -5.12
N CYS A 22 -3.12 1.19 -4.67
CA CYS A 22 -4.00 1.25 -3.50
C CYS A 22 -5.32 1.95 -3.82
N ASN A 23 -6.37 1.62 -3.08
CA ASN A 23 -7.63 2.37 -3.13
C ASN A 23 -7.45 3.74 -2.45
N ILE A 24 -8.14 4.76 -2.95
CA ILE A 24 -8.25 6.10 -2.33
C ILE A 24 -9.70 6.39 -1.92
N MET A 25 -9.92 7.48 -1.17
CA MET A 25 -11.22 7.79 -0.55
C MET A 25 -12.37 7.92 -1.56
N ASP A 26 -12.14 8.48 -2.75
CA ASP A 26 -13.18 8.74 -3.75
C ASP A 26 -13.55 7.51 -4.62
N GLY A 27 -13.17 6.31 -4.19
CA GLY A 27 -13.38 5.06 -4.94
C GLY A 27 -12.47 4.91 -6.16
N GLY A 28 -11.47 5.79 -6.29
CA GLY A 28 -10.39 5.66 -7.25
C GLY A 28 -9.26 4.78 -6.75
N THR A 29 -8.21 4.68 -7.56
CA THR A 29 -6.95 4.03 -7.20
C THR A 29 -5.79 4.97 -7.49
N GLU A 30 -4.71 4.81 -6.75
CA GLU A 30 -3.45 5.50 -7.00
C GLU A 30 -2.30 4.50 -7.07
N ALA A 31 -1.30 4.80 -7.89
CA ALA A 31 -0.03 4.08 -7.87
C ALA A 31 0.84 4.72 -6.78
N CYS A 32 1.25 3.94 -5.79
CA CYS A 32 2.10 4.44 -4.74
C CYS A 32 3.47 4.84 -5.28
N PRO A 33 4.09 5.88 -4.71
CA PRO A 33 5.45 6.25 -5.06
C PRO A 33 6.40 5.06 -4.82
N PRO A 34 7.42 4.88 -5.68
CA PRO A 34 8.44 3.86 -5.43
C PRO A 34 9.18 4.19 -4.14
N GLY A 35 9.22 3.23 -3.23
CA GLY A 35 9.87 3.36 -1.93
C GLY A 35 10.05 1.97 -1.30
N GLU A 36 11.04 1.85 -0.42
CA GLU A 36 11.17 0.67 0.43
C GLU A 36 9.94 0.60 1.35
N GLU A 37 9.34 -0.58 1.46
CA GLU A 37 8.29 -0.89 2.45
C GLU A 37 7.02 -0.03 2.36
N VAL A 38 6.48 0.18 1.15
CA VAL A 38 5.19 0.86 0.96
C VAL A 38 4.02 -0.11 1.19
N ALA A 39 2.97 0.38 1.85
CA ALA A 39 1.74 -0.35 2.13
C ALA A 39 0.49 0.48 1.79
N CYS A 40 -0.57 -0.22 1.43
CA CYS A 40 -1.91 0.34 1.34
C CYS A 40 -2.52 0.43 2.73
N MET A 41 -2.99 1.62 3.11
CA MET A 41 -3.59 1.90 4.41
C MET A 41 -5.09 2.12 4.28
N TYR A 42 -5.87 1.55 5.19
CA TYR A 42 -7.27 1.87 5.40
C TYR A 42 -7.50 2.12 6.88
N LEU A 43 -8.01 3.31 7.21
CA LEU A 43 -8.44 3.68 8.55
C LEU A 43 -9.91 4.04 8.48
N LYS A 44 -10.73 3.46 9.35
CA LYS A 44 -12.11 3.89 9.55
C LYS A 44 -12.35 4.17 11.01
N TYR A 45 -12.88 5.34 11.31
CA TYR A 45 -13.36 5.70 12.64
C TYR A 45 -14.71 6.38 12.48
N GLU A 46 -15.73 5.85 13.17
CA GLU A 46 -17.13 6.28 13.01
C GLU A 46 -17.60 6.23 11.53
N GLU A 47 -18.03 7.37 10.98
CA GLU A 47 -18.50 7.49 9.59
C GLU A 47 -17.39 7.88 8.61
N GLU A 48 -16.19 8.22 9.12
CA GLU A 48 -15.07 8.68 8.30
C GLU A 48 -14.13 7.51 7.96
N GLY A 49 -13.83 7.38 6.66
CA GLY A 49 -12.92 6.37 6.13
C GLY A 49 -11.80 7.02 5.34
N PHE A 50 -10.56 6.82 5.76
CA PHE A 50 -9.36 7.27 5.11
C PHE A 50 -8.65 6.11 4.41
N ARG A 51 -8.16 6.35 3.18
CA ARG A 51 -7.37 5.40 2.41
C ARG A 51 -6.23 6.14 1.73
N ALA A 52 -5.02 5.58 1.82
CA ALA A 52 -3.83 6.17 1.21
C ALA A 52 -2.72 5.13 1.02
N CYS A 53 -1.75 5.47 0.18
CA CYS A 53 -0.40 4.91 0.24
C CYS A 53 0.39 5.49 1.42
N GLY A 54 1.15 4.66 2.11
CA GLY A 54 2.08 5.11 3.16
C GLY A 54 3.20 4.11 3.38
N PRO A 55 4.27 4.50 4.09
CA PRO A 55 5.27 3.54 4.52
C PRO A 55 4.66 2.58 5.55
N GLN A 56 5.12 1.34 5.58
CA GLN A 56 4.60 0.31 6.47
C GLN A 56 4.77 0.69 7.95
N GLU A 57 5.80 1.48 8.29
CA GLU A 57 5.99 2.02 9.65
C GLU A 57 4.84 2.94 10.09
N LEU A 58 4.23 3.68 9.16
CA LEU A 58 3.15 4.61 9.46
C LEU A 58 1.91 3.86 9.98
N CYS A 59 1.71 2.62 9.56
CA CYS A 59 0.65 1.77 10.10
C CYS A 59 0.81 1.53 11.59
N ALA A 60 2.02 1.15 12.03
CA ALA A 60 2.29 0.90 13.43
C ALA A 60 2.25 2.21 14.26
N GLU A 61 2.71 3.32 13.67
CA GLU A 61 2.63 4.64 14.30
C GLU A 61 1.18 5.09 14.51
N VAL A 62 0.34 4.96 13.47
CA VAL A 62 -1.10 5.31 13.55
C VAL A 62 -1.80 4.43 14.59
N GLU A 63 -1.60 3.12 14.56
CA GLU A 63 -2.18 2.19 15.55
C GLU A 63 -1.77 2.56 16.98
N GLY A 64 -0.49 2.88 17.20
CA GLY A 64 0.03 3.28 18.50
C GLY A 64 -0.42 4.67 18.97
N SER A 65 -0.93 5.50 18.06
CA SER A 65 -1.42 6.85 18.36
C SER A 65 -2.89 6.90 18.79
N PHE A 66 -3.63 5.81 18.64
CA PHE A 66 -5.05 5.76 18.98
C PHE A 66 -5.30 6.06 20.45
N THR A 67 -6.28 6.93 20.69
CA THR A 67 -6.90 7.07 22.01
C THR A 67 -7.63 5.78 22.40
N PRO A 68 -8.01 5.60 23.68
CA PRO A 68 -8.77 4.42 24.10
C PRO A 68 -10.10 4.23 23.32
N ALA A 69 -10.77 5.32 22.95
CA ALA A 69 -12.00 5.26 22.15
C ALA A 69 -11.72 4.83 20.70
N GLU A 70 -10.67 5.37 20.08
CA GLU A 70 -10.23 4.96 18.75
C GLU A 70 -9.77 3.50 18.75
N SER A 71 -9.08 3.03 19.78
CA SER A 71 -8.66 1.62 19.87
C SER A 71 -9.84 0.64 19.91
N GLU A 72 -11.00 1.05 20.42
CA GLU A 72 -12.20 0.21 20.50
C GLU A 72 -13.06 0.28 19.22
N HIS A 73 -13.05 1.41 18.52
CA HIS A 73 -13.99 1.70 17.43
C HIS A 73 -13.35 1.95 16.07
N ALA A 74 -12.05 2.21 16.01
CA ALA A 74 -11.33 2.36 14.77
C ALA A 74 -10.99 1.00 14.17
N THR A 75 -11.03 0.92 12.85
CA THR A 75 -10.49 -0.20 12.07
C THR A 75 -9.29 0.32 11.30
N LEU A 76 -8.10 -0.20 11.61
CA LEU A 76 -6.90 0.01 10.81
C LEU A 76 -6.56 -1.27 10.06
N LYS A 77 -6.31 -1.16 8.76
CA LYS A 77 -5.82 -2.25 7.91
C LYS A 77 -4.63 -1.75 7.09
N CYS A 78 -3.55 -2.52 7.12
CA CYS A 78 -2.40 -2.30 6.26
C CYS A 78 -2.01 -3.57 5.54
N CYS A 79 -1.66 -3.44 4.26
CA CYS A 79 -1.35 -4.58 3.41
C CYS A 79 -0.50 -4.16 2.20
N THR A 80 0.22 -5.11 1.61
CA THR A 80 1.24 -4.88 0.57
C THR A 80 0.86 -5.54 -0.76
N GLU A 81 -0.42 -5.86 -0.94
CA GLU A 81 -0.98 -6.39 -2.19
C GLU A 81 -1.80 -5.31 -2.88
N ASP A 82 -1.95 -5.39 -4.20
CA ASP A 82 -2.70 -4.39 -4.95
C ASP A 82 -4.16 -4.31 -4.48
N LEU A 83 -4.64 -3.07 -4.28
CA LEU A 83 -6.01 -2.69 -3.97
C LEU A 83 -6.58 -3.39 -2.73
N CYS A 84 -5.72 -3.77 -1.80
CA CYS A 84 -6.08 -4.58 -0.65
C CYS A 84 -6.78 -3.79 0.49
N ASN A 85 -6.71 -2.45 0.47
CA ASN A 85 -7.19 -1.54 1.54
C ASN A 85 -8.62 -1.03 1.33
#